data_AF-A0A3S1A052-F1
#
_entry.id   AF-A0A3S1A052-F1
#
_cell.length_a   1.000
_cell.length_b   1.000
_cell.length_c   1.000
_cell.angle_alpha   90.00
_cell.angle_beta   90.00
_cell.angle_gamma   90.00
#
_symmetry.space_group_name_H-M   'P 1'
#
loop_
_entity.id
_entity.type
_entity.pdbx_description
1 polymer ?
#
loop_
_entity_poly.entity_id
_entity_poly.type
_entity_poly.pdbx_seq_one_letter_code
_entity_poly.pdbx_strand_id
1 'polypeptide(L)'
;MGRKTERKGLSPPEQDNEAKSLLNVEEERKFEPITEIEFKFLLQDVETRNEGLSKFISTSEAFNDGVPCTDVVKKYLRSSPACEELLVLLEPSDTSLKSPGIASVLKCLEQILMRIRTDLTKNLAAGEAIVQKVLAAHMKHIYSSLQAQSKSNIIKSTLQFLLAAVLLSEKTKRALQTRLNFAHVHFAALFKRRNRKDDQDVRSCMILLTLAFLVNSDSNTVKFMVQQRTFLHLTISGLKFDAKEVVVDVLLTL
;
A
#
# COMPACT_ATOMS: atom_id res chain seq x y z
N MET A 1 -3.75 -65.70 55.84
CA MET A 1 -4.64 -66.17 54.74
C MET A 1 -5.02 -64.96 53.89
N GLY A 2 -4.94 -65.08 52.56
CA GLY A 2 -5.76 -64.27 51.64
C GLY A 2 -5.12 -63.03 51.01
N ARG A 3 -4.60 -63.21 49.79
CA ARG A 3 -4.19 -62.19 48.80
C ARG A 3 -5.31 -61.19 48.43
N LYS A 4 -4.92 -59.97 48.02
CA LYS A 4 -5.38 -59.24 46.81
C LYS A 4 -4.71 -57.84 46.75
N THR A 5 -3.69 -57.66 45.89
CA THR A 5 -3.71 -57.08 44.51
C THR A 5 -3.57 -55.54 44.45
N GLU A 6 -2.36 -55.15 44.05
CA GLU A 6 -1.98 -54.08 43.11
C GLU A 6 -3.03 -53.04 42.67
N ARG A 7 -2.68 -51.76 42.81
CA ARG A 7 -2.70 -50.80 41.69
C ARG A 7 -1.48 -49.89 41.76
N LYS A 8 -0.64 -50.03 40.73
CA LYS A 8 0.51 -49.19 40.40
C LYS A 8 0.02 -47.76 40.10
N GLY A 9 0.49 -46.78 40.86
CA GLY A 9 0.51 -45.38 40.43
C GLY A 9 1.71 -45.17 39.52
N LEU A 10 1.47 -45.13 38.21
CA LEU A 10 2.48 -44.75 37.22
C LEU A 10 2.71 -43.23 37.35
N SER A 11 3.90 -42.82 37.76
CA SER A 11 4.42 -41.48 37.49
C SER A 11 4.63 -41.35 35.97
N PRO A 12 4.13 -40.29 35.30
CA PRO A 12 4.52 -40.03 33.93
C PRO A 12 6.03 -39.69 33.88
N PRO A 13 6.76 -40.15 32.85
CA PRO A 13 8.17 -39.86 32.71
C PRO A 13 8.39 -38.38 32.38
N GLU A 14 9.49 -37.86 32.92
CA GLU A 14 10.11 -36.59 32.58
C GLU A 14 10.33 -36.50 31.07
N GLN A 15 9.43 -35.82 30.35
CA GLN A 15 9.59 -35.46 28.93
C GLN A 15 9.26 -33.98 28.67
N ASP A 16 9.47 -33.12 29.66
CA ASP A 16 9.13 -31.69 29.57
C ASP A 16 10.33 -30.77 29.31
N ASN A 17 11.51 -31.33 29.03
CA ASN A 17 12.73 -30.54 28.84
C ASN A 17 13.33 -30.55 27.42
N GLU A 18 12.81 -31.36 26.49
CA GLU A 18 13.23 -31.35 25.08
C GLU A 18 12.26 -30.60 24.15
N ALA A 19 11.03 -30.30 24.59
CA ALA A 19 10.07 -29.54 23.79
C ALA A 19 10.28 -28.01 23.85
N LYS A 20 11.12 -27.51 24.77
CA LYS A 20 11.42 -26.07 24.92
C LYS A 20 12.60 -25.59 24.07
N SER A 21 13.28 -26.47 23.34
CA SER A 21 14.42 -26.11 22.48
C SER A 21 14.09 -26.00 20.99
N LEU A 22 12.82 -26.22 20.58
CA LEU A 22 12.40 -26.18 19.17
C LEU A 22 11.42 -25.03 18.83
N LEU A 23 11.15 -24.12 19.77
CA LEU A 23 10.21 -23.00 19.58
C LEU A 23 10.85 -21.61 19.57
N ASN A 24 12.18 -21.52 19.43
CA ASN A 24 12.89 -20.22 19.32
C ASN A 24 13.74 -20.10 18.05
N VAL A 25 13.34 -20.77 16.97
CA VAL A 25 13.88 -20.55 15.63
C VAL A 25 12.79 -19.97 14.72
N GLU A 26 12.08 -18.95 15.23
CA GLU A 26 11.73 -17.86 14.33
C GLU A 26 13.03 -17.06 14.22
N GLU A 27 13.82 -17.32 13.18
CA GLU A 27 14.90 -16.44 12.78
C GLU A 27 14.34 -15.01 12.76
N GLU A 28 14.73 -14.20 13.72
CA GLU A 28 14.68 -12.74 13.58
C GLU A 28 15.43 -12.46 12.28
N ARG A 29 14.70 -12.31 11.17
CA ARG A 29 15.28 -11.83 9.93
C ARG A 29 15.80 -10.44 10.25
N LYS A 30 17.11 -10.37 10.52
CA LYS A 30 17.82 -9.14 10.80
C LYS A 30 17.44 -8.15 9.71
N PHE A 31 16.77 -7.07 10.10
CA PHE A 31 16.40 -6.02 9.17
C PHE A 31 17.69 -5.49 8.54
N GLU A 32 17.84 -5.70 7.24
CA GLU A 32 18.98 -5.27 6.46
C GLU A 32 18.51 -4.20 5.47
N PRO A 33 18.83 -2.90 5.73
CA PRO A 33 18.45 -1.81 4.84
C PRO A 33 19.12 -1.96 3.48
N ILE A 34 18.37 -1.74 2.40
CA ILE A 34 18.92 -1.75 1.04
C ILE A 34 19.37 -0.36 0.61
N THR A 35 20.44 -0.30 -0.19
CA THR A 35 20.86 0.92 -0.89
C THR A 35 20.13 1.11 -2.22
N GLU A 36 20.16 2.34 -2.77
CA GLU A 36 19.59 2.63 -4.09
C GLU A 36 20.33 1.92 -5.23
N ILE A 37 21.61 1.59 -5.04
CA ILE A 37 22.43 0.88 -6.03
C ILE A 37 22.01 -0.58 -6.08
N GLU A 38 21.96 -1.25 -4.92
CA GLU A 38 21.48 -2.63 -4.79
C GLU A 38 20.04 -2.75 -5.28
N PHE A 39 19.17 -1.80 -4.92
CA PHE A 39 17.79 -1.79 -5.39
C PHE A 39 17.71 -1.80 -6.92
N LYS A 40 18.41 -0.88 -7.60
CA LYS A 40 18.43 -0.84 -9.07
C LYS A 40 19.00 -2.12 -9.69
N PHE A 41 20.02 -2.71 -9.07
CA PHE A 41 20.60 -3.97 -9.52
C PHE A 41 19.58 -5.12 -9.44
N LEU A 42 18.87 -5.27 -8.32
CA LEU A 42 17.84 -6.30 -8.15
C LEU A 42 16.65 -6.13 -9.10
N LEU A 43 16.34 -4.91 -9.55
CA LEU A 43 15.27 -4.70 -10.53
C LEU A 43 15.62 -5.19 -11.94
N GLN A 44 16.90 -5.36 -12.26
CA GLN A 44 17.33 -5.80 -13.60
C GLN A 44 17.00 -7.28 -13.83
N ASP A 45 17.18 -8.12 -12.81
CA ASP A 45 17.00 -9.57 -12.89
C ASP A 45 15.60 -9.99 -12.43
N VAL A 46 14.88 -10.70 -13.30
CA VAL A 46 13.51 -11.19 -13.10
C VAL A 46 13.36 -11.99 -11.80
N GLU A 47 14.38 -12.75 -11.42
CA GLU A 47 14.33 -13.60 -10.21
C GLU A 47 14.41 -12.78 -8.92
N THR A 48 15.09 -11.63 -8.96
CA THR A 48 15.37 -10.81 -7.78
C THR A 48 14.50 -9.55 -7.67
N ARG A 49 13.72 -9.18 -8.70
CA ARG A 49 12.87 -7.96 -8.67
C ARG A 49 11.94 -7.89 -7.47
N ASN A 50 11.24 -8.98 -7.18
CA ASN A 50 10.27 -9.00 -6.07
C ASN A 50 10.97 -8.77 -4.72
N GLU A 51 12.18 -9.31 -4.55
CA GLU A 51 13.00 -9.07 -3.38
C GLU A 51 13.42 -7.60 -3.30
N GLY A 52 13.92 -7.03 -4.40
CA GLY A 52 14.31 -5.62 -4.48
C GLY A 52 13.16 -4.68 -4.12
N LEU A 53 11.97 -4.90 -4.69
CA LEU A 53 10.76 -4.14 -4.37
C LEU A 53 10.40 -4.26 -2.89
N SER A 54 10.40 -5.49 -2.34
CA SER A 54 10.07 -5.71 -0.92
C SER A 54 11.07 -5.04 0.03
N LYS A 55 12.37 -5.12 -0.27
CA LYS A 55 13.43 -4.50 0.52
C LYS A 55 13.39 -2.98 0.46
N PHE A 56 13.07 -2.41 -0.70
CA PHE A 56 12.89 -0.95 -0.83
C PHE A 56 11.73 -0.45 0.03
N ILE A 57 10.58 -1.14 -0.03
CA ILE A 57 9.40 -0.80 0.77
C ILE A 57 9.73 -0.86 2.27
N SER A 58 10.28 -1.97 2.75
CA SER A 58 10.61 -2.13 4.17
C SER A 58 11.67 -1.12 4.64
N THR A 59 12.67 -0.81 3.80
CA THR A 59 13.69 0.19 4.12
C THR A 59 13.09 1.60 4.20
N SER A 60 12.19 1.94 3.29
CA SER A 60 11.47 3.22 3.30
C SER A 60 10.54 3.35 4.51
N GLU A 61 9.80 2.30 4.85
CA GLU A 61 8.91 2.27 6.01
C GLU A 61 9.70 2.39 7.31
N ALA A 62 10.79 1.62 7.48
CA ALA A 62 11.67 1.72 8.64
C ALA A 62 12.25 3.14 8.80
N PHE A 63 12.66 3.79 7.70
CA PHE A 63 13.13 5.17 7.73
C PHE A 63 12.04 6.13 8.22
N ASN A 64 10.81 5.98 7.71
CA ASN A 64 9.67 6.81 8.12
C ASN A 64 9.27 6.60 9.58
N ASP A 65 9.46 5.38 10.11
CA ASP A 65 9.25 5.02 11.51
C ASP A 65 10.40 5.49 12.44
N GLY A 66 11.40 6.20 11.89
CA GLY A 66 12.51 6.76 12.65
C GLY A 66 13.62 5.77 12.99
N VAL A 67 13.61 4.58 12.38
CA VAL A 67 14.71 3.62 12.50
C VAL A 67 15.98 4.23 11.90
N PRO A 68 17.14 4.19 12.59
CA PRO A 68 18.41 4.69 12.05
C PRO A 68 18.90 3.85 10.85
N CYS A 69 18.42 4.18 9.66
CA CYS A 69 18.79 3.51 8.42
C CYS A 69 19.01 4.51 7.28
N THR A 70 19.41 4.00 6.11
CA THR A 70 19.61 4.85 4.94
C THR A 70 18.28 5.39 4.42
N ASP A 71 18.26 6.68 4.06
CA ASP A 71 17.16 7.27 3.32
C ASP A 71 17.18 6.80 1.86
N VAL A 72 16.67 5.59 1.62
CA VAL A 72 16.70 4.93 0.31
C VAL A 72 15.94 5.72 -0.74
N VAL A 73 14.81 6.35 -0.38
CA VAL A 73 13.98 7.15 -1.30
C VAL A 73 14.75 8.37 -1.80
N LYS A 74 15.36 9.14 -0.89
CA LYS A 74 16.13 10.33 -1.27
C LYS A 74 17.34 9.98 -2.12
N LYS A 75 18.05 8.90 -1.79
CA LYS A 75 19.20 8.44 -2.58
C LYS A 75 18.75 7.93 -3.96
N TYR A 76 17.66 7.17 -4.02
CA TYR A 76 17.10 6.69 -5.28
C TYR A 76 16.70 7.87 -6.19
N LEU A 77 15.92 8.83 -5.69
CA LEU A 77 15.54 10.03 -6.47
C LEU A 77 16.72 10.86 -6.95
N ARG A 78 17.83 10.91 -6.20
CA ARG A 78 19.07 11.58 -6.66
C ARG A 78 19.71 10.89 -7.86
N SER A 79 19.66 9.55 -7.90
CA SER A 79 20.32 8.77 -8.96
C SER A 79 19.40 8.39 -10.12
N SER A 80 18.08 8.35 -9.89
CA SER A 80 17.03 8.04 -10.87
C SER A 80 15.79 8.90 -10.60
N PRO A 81 15.81 10.19 -10.94
CA PRO A 81 14.71 11.12 -10.64
C PRO A 81 13.42 10.79 -11.39
N ALA A 82 13.52 10.14 -12.55
CA ALA A 82 12.36 9.76 -13.36
C ALA A 82 11.79 8.37 -13.01
N CYS A 83 12.45 7.62 -12.11
CA CYS A 83 12.08 6.28 -11.69
C CYS A 83 11.81 5.30 -12.85
N GLU A 84 12.59 5.38 -13.93
CA GLU A 84 12.38 4.57 -15.14
C GLU A 84 12.46 3.07 -14.84
N GLU A 85 13.32 2.67 -13.89
CA GLU A 85 13.46 1.26 -13.48
C GLU A 85 12.18 0.72 -12.83
N LEU A 86 11.37 1.57 -12.19
CA LEU A 86 10.06 1.18 -11.64
C LEU A 86 8.96 1.26 -12.71
N LEU A 87 9.01 2.26 -13.59
CA LEU A 87 7.97 2.47 -14.60
C LEU A 87 8.03 1.41 -15.70
N VAL A 88 9.21 0.97 -16.12
CA VAL A 88 9.37 -0.08 -17.13
C VAL A 88 8.73 -1.41 -16.69
N LEU A 89 8.67 -1.65 -15.38
CA LEU A 89 8.03 -2.82 -14.78
C LEU A 89 6.50 -2.79 -14.85
N LEU A 90 5.91 -1.65 -15.17
CA LEU A 90 4.47 -1.49 -15.43
C LEU A 90 4.14 -1.56 -16.92
N GLU A 91 5.14 -1.65 -17.80
CA GLU A 91 4.90 -1.71 -19.23
C GLU A 91 4.14 -2.98 -19.60
N PRO A 92 3.10 -2.89 -20.47
CA PRO A 92 2.31 -4.06 -20.85
C PRO A 92 3.12 -5.17 -21.52
N SER A 93 4.29 -4.84 -22.07
CA SER A 93 5.23 -5.80 -22.65
C SER A 93 5.96 -6.65 -21.60
N ASP A 94 6.11 -6.15 -20.37
CA ASP A 94 6.68 -6.93 -19.27
C ASP A 94 5.60 -7.82 -18.65
N THR A 95 5.60 -9.08 -19.05
CA THR A 95 4.66 -10.09 -18.56
C THR A 95 5.19 -10.87 -17.35
N SER A 96 6.41 -10.57 -16.89
CA SER A 96 7.04 -11.27 -15.77
C SER A 96 6.37 -10.92 -14.44
N LEU A 97 5.88 -9.69 -14.29
CA LEU A 97 5.24 -9.22 -13.08
C LEU A 97 3.75 -9.55 -13.05
N LYS A 98 3.40 -10.43 -12.11
CA LYS A 98 2.00 -10.70 -11.75
C LYS A 98 1.45 -9.56 -10.88
N SER A 99 0.14 -9.58 -10.63
CA SER A 99 -0.56 -8.54 -9.85
C SER A 99 0.09 -8.18 -8.50
N PRO A 100 0.64 -9.12 -7.69
CA PRO A 100 1.36 -8.76 -6.47
C PRO A 100 2.60 -7.90 -6.73
N GLY A 101 3.35 -8.18 -7.80
CA GLY A 101 4.54 -7.41 -8.19
C GLY A 101 4.18 -5.99 -8.65
N ILE A 102 3.11 -5.86 -9.45
CA ILE A 102 2.54 -4.55 -9.83
C ILE A 102 2.15 -3.75 -8.58
N ALA A 103 1.51 -4.39 -7.60
CA ALA A 103 1.14 -3.73 -6.34
C ALA A 103 2.37 -3.27 -5.55
N SER A 104 3.46 -4.04 -5.56
CA SER A 104 4.73 -3.63 -4.94
C SER A 104 5.37 -2.45 -5.67
N VAL A 105 5.34 -2.41 -7.01
CA VAL A 105 5.79 -1.24 -7.79
C VAL A 105 4.98 0.00 -7.41
N LEU A 106 3.65 -0.09 -7.39
CA LEU A 106 2.79 1.01 -6.98
C LEU A 106 3.06 1.45 -5.53
N LYS A 107 3.38 0.51 -4.63
CA LYS A 107 3.76 0.82 -3.25
C LYS A 107 5.11 1.56 -3.18
N CYS A 108 6.12 1.17 -3.96
CA CYS A 108 7.37 1.92 -4.07
C CYS A 108 7.11 3.35 -4.57
N LEU A 109 6.30 3.51 -5.62
CA LEU A 109 5.94 4.82 -6.14
C LEU A 109 5.18 5.65 -5.11
N GLU A 110 4.27 5.05 -4.35
CA GLU A 110 3.56 5.72 -3.25
C GLU A 110 4.52 6.26 -2.19
N GLN A 111 5.46 5.46 -1.71
CA GLN A 111 6.50 5.90 -0.77
C GLN A 111 7.31 7.08 -1.31
N ILE A 112 7.68 7.03 -2.59
CA ILE A 112 8.39 8.11 -3.28
C ILE A 112 7.53 9.39 -3.30
N LEU A 113 6.28 9.32 -3.75
CA LEU A 113 5.40 10.48 -3.86
C LEU A 113 5.12 11.10 -2.49
N MET A 114 4.93 10.29 -1.45
CA MET A 114 4.72 10.78 -0.10
C MET A 114 5.93 11.54 0.43
N ARG A 115 7.16 11.03 0.22
CA ARG A 115 8.39 11.76 0.56
C ARG A 115 8.55 13.05 -0.23
N ILE A 116 8.25 13.05 -1.54
CA ILE A 116 8.27 14.27 -2.36
C ILE A 116 7.33 15.33 -1.78
N ARG A 117 6.13 14.92 -1.35
CA ARG A 117 5.14 15.82 -0.75
C ARG A 117 5.59 16.37 0.60
N THR A 118 6.20 15.56 1.47
CA THR A 118 6.46 15.93 2.87
C THR A 118 7.79 16.65 3.08
N ASP A 119 8.90 16.10 2.58
CA ASP A 119 10.25 16.58 2.93
C ASP A 119 11.21 16.68 1.72
N LEU A 120 10.87 16.11 0.56
CA LEU A 120 11.66 16.14 -0.67
C LEU A 120 11.04 17.02 -1.76
N THR A 121 10.39 18.11 -1.38
CA THR A 121 9.59 19.01 -2.25
C THR A 121 10.31 19.58 -3.46
N LYS A 122 11.65 19.65 -3.44
CA LYS A 122 12.47 20.01 -4.61
C LYS A 122 12.27 19.08 -5.82
N ASN A 123 11.77 17.86 -5.58
CA ASN A 123 11.49 16.86 -6.61
C ASN A 123 10.02 16.87 -7.09
N LEU A 124 9.23 17.90 -6.76
CA LEU A 124 7.80 17.96 -7.10
C LEU A 124 7.54 17.70 -8.59
N ALA A 125 8.28 18.37 -9.48
CA ALA A 125 8.14 18.21 -10.92
C ALA A 125 8.39 16.75 -11.38
N ALA A 126 9.34 16.07 -10.76
CA ALA A 126 9.62 14.66 -11.04
C ALA A 126 8.46 13.76 -10.57
N GLY A 127 7.95 13.99 -9.36
CA GLY A 127 6.77 13.28 -8.85
C GLY A 127 5.53 13.46 -9.74
N GLU A 128 5.28 14.69 -10.22
CA GLU A 128 4.19 14.94 -11.16
C GLU A 128 4.38 14.17 -12.47
N ALA A 129 5.59 14.14 -13.02
CA ALA A 129 5.90 13.42 -14.24
C ALA A 129 5.68 11.91 -14.10
N ILE A 130 6.08 11.32 -12.97
CA ILE A 130 5.83 9.92 -12.63
C ILE A 130 4.32 9.63 -12.66
N VAL A 131 3.52 10.45 -11.96
CA VAL A 131 2.06 10.28 -11.96
C VAL A 131 1.49 10.38 -13.37
N GLN A 132 1.88 11.39 -14.16
CA GLN A 132 1.38 11.54 -15.53
C GLN A 132 1.68 10.32 -16.41
N LYS A 133 2.89 9.75 -16.31
CA LYS A 133 3.26 8.53 -17.06
C LYS A 133 2.37 7.35 -16.66
N VAL A 134 2.17 7.12 -15.36
CA VAL A 134 1.28 6.04 -14.87
C VAL A 134 -0.15 6.22 -15.37
N LEU A 135 -0.70 7.43 -15.32
CA LEU A 135 -2.06 7.70 -15.78
C LEU A 135 -2.22 7.65 -17.30
N ALA A 136 -1.16 7.91 -18.06
CA ALA A 136 -1.18 7.85 -19.51
C ALA A 136 -1.11 6.40 -20.03
N ALA A 137 -0.23 5.57 -19.44
CA ALA A 137 0.11 4.26 -20.00
C ALA A 137 -0.40 3.06 -19.20
N HIS A 138 -0.65 3.20 -17.89
CA HIS A 138 -0.82 2.05 -16.99
C HIS A 138 -2.18 1.99 -16.27
N MET A 139 -3.18 2.77 -16.70
CA MET A 139 -4.53 2.76 -16.10
C MET A 139 -5.20 1.38 -16.14
N LYS A 140 -4.88 0.53 -17.13
CA LYS A 140 -5.37 -0.86 -17.19
C LYS A 140 -4.92 -1.67 -15.96
N HIS A 141 -3.67 -1.50 -15.53
CA HIS A 141 -3.15 -2.16 -14.33
C HIS A 141 -3.81 -1.63 -13.06
N ILE A 142 -4.08 -0.32 -13.00
CA ILE A 142 -4.84 0.29 -11.89
C ILE A 142 -6.22 -0.35 -11.77
N TYR A 143 -7.02 -0.36 -12.84
CA TYR A 143 -8.36 -0.95 -12.79
C TYR A 143 -8.35 -2.46 -12.55
N SER A 144 -7.39 -3.20 -13.11
CA SER A 144 -7.23 -4.63 -12.84
C SER A 144 -6.92 -4.90 -11.36
N SER A 145 -6.09 -4.06 -10.74
CA SER A 145 -5.75 -4.19 -9.33
C SER A 145 -6.91 -3.84 -8.40
N LEU A 146 -7.82 -2.96 -8.84
CA LEU A 146 -9.01 -2.51 -8.09
C LEU A 146 -10.26 -3.39 -8.28
N GLN A 147 -10.14 -4.54 -8.93
CA GLN A 147 -11.24 -5.49 -9.05
C GLN A 147 -11.69 -6.03 -7.68
N ALA A 148 -12.97 -6.34 -7.54
CA ALA A 148 -13.56 -6.78 -6.27
C ALA A 148 -12.92 -8.07 -5.72
N GLN A 149 -12.49 -8.95 -6.62
CA GLN A 149 -11.83 -10.23 -6.34
C GLN A 149 -10.33 -10.12 -6.05
N SER A 150 -9.71 -8.95 -6.28
CA SER A 150 -8.28 -8.76 -6.01
C SER A 150 -7.99 -8.90 -4.52
N LYS A 151 -6.79 -9.39 -4.18
CA LYS A 151 -6.36 -9.52 -2.78
C LYS A 151 -6.34 -8.14 -2.11
N SER A 152 -6.66 -8.09 -0.82
CA SER A 152 -6.78 -6.81 -0.08
C SER A 152 -5.50 -5.97 -0.18
N ASN A 153 -4.32 -6.58 -0.03
CA ASN A 153 -3.04 -5.89 -0.13
C ASN A 153 -2.83 -5.22 -1.51
N ILE A 154 -3.19 -5.90 -2.61
CA ILE A 154 -3.10 -5.35 -3.98
C ILE A 154 -3.97 -4.11 -4.13
N ILE A 155 -5.23 -4.19 -3.67
CA ILE A 155 -6.17 -3.07 -3.72
C ILE A 155 -5.66 -1.91 -2.87
N LYS A 156 -5.21 -2.19 -1.64
CA LYS A 156 -4.69 -1.17 -0.73
C LYS A 156 -3.50 -0.43 -1.32
N SER A 157 -2.48 -1.13 -1.82
CA SER A 157 -1.32 -0.47 -2.45
C SER A 157 -1.73 0.40 -3.64
N THR A 158 -2.71 -0.06 -4.44
CA THR A 158 -3.21 0.72 -5.57
C THR A 158 -3.95 1.98 -5.11
N LEU A 159 -4.81 1.87 -4.10
CA LEU A 159 -5.53 3.02 -3.55
C LEU A 159 -4.60 4.01 -2.85
N GLN A 160 -3.58 3.52 -2.13
CA GLN A 160 -2.58 4.36 -1.47
C GLN A 160 -1.73 5.12 -2.50
N PHE A 161 -1.35 4.49 -3.61
CA PHE A 161 -0.72 5.20 -4.72
C PHE A 161 -1.61 6.31 -5.29
N LEU A 162 -2.89 6.01 -5.56
CA LEU A 162 -3.84 7.02 -6.04
C LEU A 162 -4.00 8.17 -5.03
N LEU A 163 -4.08 7.85 -3.74
CA LEU A 163 -4.15 8.84 -2.65
C LEU A 163 -2.91 9.74 -2.65
N ALA A 164 -1.70 9.16 -2.68
CA ALA A 164 -0.46 9.91 -2.73
C ALA A 164 -0.39 10.81 -3.97
N ALA A 165 -0.84 10.31 -5.12
CA ALA A 165 -0.93 11.09 -6.36
C ALA A 165 -1.92 12.25 -6.26
N VAL A 166 -3.09 12.09 -5.63
CA VAL A 166 -4.05 13.19 -5.38
C VAL A 166 -3.43 14.26 -4.47
N LEU A 167 -2.74 13.83 -3.42
CA LEU A 167 -2.18 14.71 -2.40
C LEU A 167 -0.89 15.42 -2.82
N LEU A 168 -0.24 14.96 -3.90
CA LEU A 168 1.03 15.50 -4.37
C LEU A 168 0.90 16.95 -4.87
N SER A 169 -0.05 17.23 -5.77
CA SER A 169 -0.32 18.57 -6.28
C SER A 169 -1.71 18.69 -6.89
N GLU A 170 -2.19 19.92 -7.06
CA GLU A 170 -3.44 20.19 -7.77
C GLU A 170 -3.42 19.70 -9.24
N LYS A 171 -2.23 19.66 -9.85
CA LYS A 171 -2.07 19.19 -11.23
C LYS A 171 -2.29 17.68 -11.33
N THR A 172 -1.72 16.89 -10.41
CA THR A 172 -1.93 15.44 -10.39
C THR A 172 -3.35 15.08 -9.93
N LYS A 173 -3.91 15.83 -8.98
CA LYS A 173 -5.33 15.74 -8.59
C LYS A 173 -6.24 15.89 -9.82
N ARG A 174 -6.12 16.97 -10.59
CA ARG A 174 -6.90 17.19 -11.82
C ARG A 174 -6.71 16.10 -12.88
N ALA A 175 -5.48 15.64 -13.07
CA ALA A 175 -5.20 14.56 -14.02
C ALA A 175 -5.91 13.26 -13.62
N LEU A 176 -5.91 12.92 -12.32
CA LEU A 176 -6.67 11.79 -11.80
C LEU A 176 -8.17 11.98 -11.97
N GLN A 177 -8.72 13.16 -11.70
CA GLN A 177 -10.14 13.44 -11.91
C GLN A 177 -10.58 13.16 -13.34
N THR A 178 -9.72 13.46 -14.31
CA THR A 178 -9.98 13.25 -15.74
C THR A 178 -9.87 11.78 -16.15
N ARG A 179 -9.00 11.00 -15.49
CA ARG A 179 -8.67 9.62 -15.88
C ARG A 179 -9.45 8.56 -15.10
N LEU A 180 -9.90 8.86 -13.89
CA LEU A 180 -10.70 7.97 -13.08
C LEU A 180 -12.17 8.05 -13.46
N ASN A 181 -12.78 6.89 -13.69
CA ASN A 181 -14.21 6.74 -13.82
C ASN A 181 -14.80 6.49 -12.43
N PHE A 182 -15.27 7.53 -11.76
CA PHE A 182 -15.86 7.45 -10.42
C PHE A 182 -17.16 6.61 -10.38
N ALA A 183 -17.79 6.39 -11.53
CA ALA A 183 -18.96 5.51 -11.67
C ALA A 183 -18.58 4.05 -11.98
N HIS A 184 -17.29 3.70 -12.00
CA HIS A 184 -16.85 2.35 -12.34
C HIS A 184 -17.39 1.32 -11.34
N VAL A 185 -17.95 0.23 -11.86
CA VAL A 185 -18.65 -0.82 -11.06
C VAL A 185 -17.77 -1.41 -9.96
N HIS A 186 -16.46 -1.45 -10.16
CA HIS A 186 -15.50 -1.96 -9.17
C HIS A 186 -15.52 -1.17 -7.87
N PHE A 187 -15.66 0.17 -7.91
CA PHE A 187 -15.57 1.02 -6.72
C PHE A 187 -16.68 0.73 -5.71
N ALA A 188 -17.90 0.49 -6.18
CA ALA A 188 -19.03 0.16 -5.30
C ALA A 188 -18.77 -1.10 -4.46
N ALA A 189 -18.04 -2.09 -4.99
CA ALA A 189 -17.65 -3.27 -4.24
C ALA A 189 -16.55 -2.97 -3.21
N LEU A 190 -15.61 -2.08 -3.54
CA LEU A 190 -14.51 -1.72 -2.64
C LEU A 190 -15.00 -1.01 -1.37
N PHE A 191 -15.96 -0.09 -1.48
CA PHE A 191 -16.56 0.58 -0.32
C PHE A 191 -17.27 -0.39 0.66
N LYS A 192 -17.56 -1.63 0.25
CA LYS A 192 -18.18 -2.66 1.10
C LYS A 192 -17.15 -3.55 1.81
N ARG A 193 -15.88 -3.52 1.40
CA ARG A 193 -14.82 -4.39 1.94
C ARG A 193 -14.24 -3.82 3.23
N ARG A 194 -14.81 -4.27 4.36
CA ARG A 194 -14.35 -3.89 5.70
C ARG A 194 -13.49 -4.96 6.36
N ASN A 195 -12.51 -4.54 7.16
CA ASN A 195 -11.74 -5.37 8.06
C ASN A 195 -11.44 -4.59 9.35
N ARG A 196 -12.19 -4.88 10.43
CA ARG A 196 -12.03 -4.20 11.72
C ARG A 196 -10.70 -4.43 12.44
N LYS A 197 -9.88 -5.37 11.95
CA LYS A 197 -8.54 -5.64 12.49
C LYS A 197 -7.43 -4.90 11.73
N ASP A 198 -7.78 -4.13 10.70
CA ASP A 198 -6.87 -3.44 9.81
C ASP A 198 -7.33 -1.99 9.70
N ASP A 199 -6.68 -1.09 10.43
CA ASP A 199 -7.04 0.33 10.48
C ASP A 199 -6.92 1.03 9.11
N GLN A 200 -6.21 0.38 8.18
CA GLN A 200 -6.09 0.80 6.80
C GLN A 200 -6.78 -0.19 5.86
N ASP A 201 -7.96 -0.71 6.24
CA ASP A 201 -8.71 -1.61 5.37
C ASP A 201 -9.11 -0.97 4.02
N VAL A 202 -9.60 -1.80 3.10
CA VAL A 202 -9.93 -1.35 1.73
C VAL A 202 -10.97 -0.21 1.75
N ARG A 203 -11.97 -0.27 2.63
CA ARG A 203 -12.96 0.79 2.76
C ARG A 203 -12.33 2.09 3.28
N SER A 204 -11.48 2.04 4.28
CA SER A 204 -10.80 3.21 4.83
C SER A 204 -9.92 3.87 3.77
N CYS A 205 -9.18 3.09 2.97
CA CYS A 205 -8.44 3.60 1.82
C CYS A 205 -9.34 4.29 0.77
N MET A 206 -10.52 3.73 0.49
CA MET A 206 -11.49 4.35 -0.43
C MET A 206 -12.02 5.68 0.13
N ILE A 207 -12.36 5.73 1.43
CA ILE A 207 -12.81 6.96 2.09
C ILE A 207 -11.71 8.02 2.03
N LEU A 208 -10.48 7.67 2.41
CA LEU A 208 -9.34 8.60 2.36
C LEU A 208 -9.10 9.13 0.96
N LEU A 209 -9.21 8.29 -0.07
CA LEU A 209 -9.12 8.73 -1.46
C LEU A 209 -10.24 9.73 -1.81
N THR A 210 -11.48 9.50 -1.38
CA THR A 210 -12.57 10.48 -1.54
C THR A 210 -12.25 11.80 -0.87
N LEU A 211 -11.86 11.77 0.40
CA LEU A 211 -11.58 12.98 1.18
C LEU A 211 -10.42 13.77 0.60
N ALA A 212 -9.39 13.10 0.08
CA ALA A 212 -8.24 13.75 -0.56
C ALA A 212 -8.61 14.59 -1.80
N PHE A 213 -9.68 14.24 -2.52
CA PHE A 213 -10.19 15.09 -3.60
C PHE A 213 -10.93 16.33 -3.09
N LEU A 214 -11.33 16.40 -1.83
CA LEU A 214 -12.11 17.49 -1.25
C LEU A 214 -11.25 18.43 -0.39
N VAL A 215 -10.33 17.87 0.38
CA VAL A 215 -9.44 18.63 1.26
C VAL A 215 -8.52 19.54 0.44
N ASN A 216 -8.46 20.82 0.83
CA ASN A 216 -7.64 21.87 0.22
C ASN A 216 -7.83 22.00 -1.31
N SER A 217 -9.03 21.67 -1.81
CA SER A 217 -9.35 21.71 -3.23
C SER A 217 -9.99 23.02 -3.67
N ASP A 218 -9.80 23.38 -4.94
CA ASP A 218 -10.50 24.50 -5.53
C ASP A 218 -12.00 24.21 -5.77
N SER A 219 -12.76 25.27 -6.03
CA SER A 219 -14.20 25.18 -6.22
C SER A 219 -14.63 24.31 -7.41
N ASN A 220 -13.79 24.17 -8.44
CA ASN A 220 -14.12 23.35 -9.61
C ASN A 220 -13.98 21.87 -9.27
N THR A 221 -12.91 21.49 -8.57
CA THR A 221 -12.72 20.14 -8.07
C THR A 221 -13.83 19.75 -7.11
N VAL A 222 -14.23 20.63 -6.18
CA VAL A 222 -15.35 20.36 -5.27
C VAL A 222 -16.66 20.17 -6.04
N LYS A 223 -16.99 21.07 -6.97
CA LYS A 223 -18.19 20.92 -7.83
C LYS A 223 -18.20 19.61 -8.60
N PHE A 224 -17.06 19.22 -9.19
CA PHE A 224 -16.92 17.95 -9.89
C PHE A 224 -17.19 16.76 -8.96
N MET A 225 -16.61 16.76 -7.75
CA MET A 225 -16.81 15.67 -6.79
C MET A 225 -18.26 15.59 -6.31
N VAL A 226 -18.93 16.71 -6.06
CA VAL A 226 -20.36 16.77 -5.70
C VAL A 226 -21.25 16.17 -6.79
N GLN A 227 -20.85 16.27 -8.07
CA GLN A 227 -21.55 15.62 -9.17
C GLN A 227 -21.38 14.09 -9.17
N GLN A 228 -20.35 13.55 -8.53
CA GLN A 228 -20.13 12.11 -8.37
C GLN A 228 -21.00 11.53 -7.24
N ARG A 229 -22.32 11.71 -7.34
CA ARG A 229 -23.30 11.40 -6.28
C ARG A 229 -23.16 9.99 -5.70
N THR A 230 -23.02 8.99 -6.57
CA THR A 230 -22.85 7.59 -6.14
C THR A 230 -21.57 7.38 -5.32
N PHE A 231 -20.47 8.01 -5.74
CA PHE A 231 -19.17 7.87 -5.09
C PHE A 231 -19.17 8.52 -3.69
N LEU A 232 -19.74 9.73 -3.57
CA LEU A 232 -19.92 10.40 -2.28
C LEU A 232 -20.91 9.65 -1.39
N HIS A 233 -22.04 9.21 -1.94
CA HIS A 233 -23.00 8.40 -1.20
C HIS A 233 -22.35 7.13 -0.64
N LEU A 234 -21.52 6.42 -1.42
CA LEU A 234 -20.82 5.22 -0.95
C LEU A 234 -19.83 5.50 0.20
N THR A 235 -19.21 6.68 0.17
CA THR A 235 -18.31 7.18 1.23
C THR A 235 -19.08 7.35 2.54
N ILE A 236 -20.21 8.07 2.50
CA ILE A 236 -21.06 8.35 3.68
C ILE A 236 -21.83 7.09 4.13
N SER A 237 -22.22 6.24 3.18
CA SER A 237 -23.05 5.07 3.47
C SER A 237 -22.29 4.08 4.33
N GLY A 238 -22.82 3.81 5.53
CA GLY A 238 -22.23 2.86 6.46
C GLY A 238 -21.13 3.42 7.36
N LEU A 239 -20.99 4.75 7.47
CA LEU A 239 -20.11 5.41 8.46
C LEU A 239 -20.34 4.93 9.89
N LYS A 240 -21.59 4.60 10.25
CA LYS A 240 -21.94 4.04 11.58
C LYS A 240 -21.19 2.76 11.96
N PHE A 241 -20.52 2.11 11.01
CA PHE A 241 -19.76 0.89 11.22
C PHE A 241 -18.24 1.10 11.12
N ASP A 242 -17.80 2.31 10.77
CA ASP A 242 -16.40 2.67 10.61
C ASP A 242 -15.83 3.18 11.95
N ALA A 243 -14.50 3.24 12.05
CA ALA A 243 -13.82 3.73 13.25
C ALA A 243 -14.18 5.20 13.52
N LYS A 244 -14.13 5.60 14.80
CA LYS A 244 -14.50 6.95 15.23
C LYS A 244 -13.72 8.02 14.45
N GLU A 245 -12.44 7.78 14.25
CA GLU A 245 -11.49 8.68 13.59
C GLU A 245 -11.94 8.92 12.14
N VAL A 246 -12.25 7.85 11.41
CA VAL A 246 -12.76 7.93 10.02
C VAL A 246 -14.07 8.70 9.96
N VAL A 247 -14.99 8.47 10.90
CA VAL A 247 -16.27 9.20 10.96
C VAL A 247 -16.03 10.70 11.16
N VAL A 248 -15.13 11.07 12.09
CA VAL A 248 -14.78 12.46 12.35
C VAL A 248 -14.15 13.10 11.11
N ASP A 249 -13.18 12.44 10.46
CA ASP A 249 -12.53 12.95 9.27
C ASP A 249 -13.52 13.23 8.14
N VAL A 250 -14.49 12.34 7.93
CA VAL A 250 -15.53 12.53 6.91
C VAL A 250 -16.44 13.72 7.24
N LEU A 251 -16.88 13.85 8.50
CA LEU A 251 -17.76 14.94 8.93
C LEU A 251 -17.07 16.30 8.98
N LEU A 252 -15.74 16.35 9.17
CA LEU A 252 -14.97 17.60 9.10
C LEU A 252 -14.67 18.02 7.67
N THR A 253 -14.68 17.08 6.73
CA THR A 253 -14.36 17.35 5.32
C THR A 253 -15.60 17.71 4.49
N LEU A 254 -16.75 17.10 4.79
CA LEU A 254 -18.03 17.28 4.08
C LEU A 254 -18.90 18.35 4.74
#